data_AF-X1RTT7-F1
#
_entry.id   AF-X1RTT7-F1
#
_cell.length_a   1.000
_cell.length_b   1.000
_cell.length_c   1.000
_cell.angle_alpha   90.00
_cell.angle_beta   90.00
_cell.angle_gamma   90.00
#
_symmetry.space_group_name_H-M   'P 1'
#
loop_
_entity.id
_entity.type
_entity.pdbx_description
1 polymer ?
#
loop_
_entity_poly.entity_id
_entity_poly.type
_entity_poly.pdbx_seq_one_letter_code
_entity_poly.pdbx_strand_id
1 'polypeptide(L)'
;FIIENNIFGKTPGHNDAIDFDRATRPGPIPQILYNMFTGGGDEALDLEADAHIEGNIFMHYHEDVYNTDPGESNTFSLGRGKNLMVVRNIFYDVDHVILVKEDSFVTFVNNTVVDVDKAALYFDLPGQTGGPGLGAYVDGSIFWDHEGMIFDQVGPSTQLAVSNSIIPSDWHHFGVGNIDTNPLFVDDQGDFRLKPDSKAIGAGPWGLDMGALVPAGAAISGEPNPVTYRTNAILTVGGPGITVYKYSVNNPAGPWSEERSADVPIELNNLLNGNSYTVYAIGKNSAGVWQSQEHPAASKTWTVDITYSELVINEILANTIETKSDMIELYYDGPAPLDLAGMSLSDDPTEPS
;
A
#
# COMPACT_ATOMS: atom_id res chain seq x y z
N PHE A 1 -24.04 -2.00 3.43
CA PHE A 1 -24.40 -0.74 4.12
C PHE A 1 -23.22 0.21 3.96
N ILE A 2 -23.43 1.52 3.84
CA ILE A 2 -22.33 2.50 3.70
C ILE A 2 -22.45 3.52 4.82
N ILE A 3 -21.41 3.66 5.62
CA ILE A 3 -21.23 4.73 6.60
C ILE A 3 -20.10 5.60 6.08
N GLU A 4 -20.41 6.81 5.65
CA GLU A 4 -19.40 7.69 5.07
C GLU A 4 -19.50 9.14 5.49
N ASN A 5 -18.33 9.81 5.57
CA ASN A 5 -18.21 11.25 5.84
C ASN A 5 -18.84 11.70 7.17
N ASN A 6 -18.77 10.86 8.20
CA ASN A 6 -19.26 11.18 9.55
C ASN A 6 -18.12 11.51 10.51
N ILE A 7 -18.48 12.15 11.62
CA ILE A 7 -17.62 12.33 12.78
C ILE A 7 -18.24 11.60 13.97
N PHE A 8 -17.52 10.64 14.51
CA PHE A 8 -17.86 9.91 15.73
C PHE A 8 -17.12 10.55 16.91
N GLY A 9 -17.89 11.00 17.90
CA GLY A 9 -17.37 11.52 19.16
C GLY A 9 -16.72 10.43 20.01
N LYS A 10 -16.18 10.81 21.17
CA LYS A 10 -15.58 9.86 22.11
C LYS A 10 -16.61 8.85 22.66
N THR A 11 -16.33 7.56 22.57
CA THR A 11 -17.13 6.45 23.15
C THR A 11 -16.50 5.91 24.44
N PRO A 12 -16.89 6.39 25.64
CA PRO A 12 -16.25 5.98 26.89
C PRO A 12 -16.68 4.60 27.38
N GLY A 13 -15.84 3.96 28.19
CA GLY A 13 -16.06 2.63 28.73
C GLY A 13 -16.17 1.55 27.66
N HIS A 14 -16.69 0.37 28.06
CA HIS A 14 -16.84 -0.80 27.18
C HIS A 14 -18.00 -0.62 26.19
N ASN A 15 -17.79 0.22 25.17
CA ASN A 15 -18.78 0.55 24.14
C ASN A 15 -18.10 0.80 22.79
N ASP A 16 -18.66 0.18 21.76
CA ASP A 16 -18.19 0.34 20.39
C ASP A 16 -18.86 1.55 19.71
N ALA A 17 -18.13 2.26 18.85
CA ALA A 17 -18.77 3.26 18.00
C ALA A 17 -19.65 2.60 16.92
N ILE A 18 -19.20 1.46 16.38
CA ILE A 18 -19.93 0.64 15.41
C ILE A 18 -19.71 -0.83 15.74
N ASP A 19 -20.81 -1.56 15.87
CA ASP A 19 -20.86 -3.02 15.98
C ASP A 19 -21.56 -3.59 14.73
N PHE A 20 -20.89 -4.51 14.02
CA PHE A 20 -21.49 -5.26 12.91
C PHE A 20 -21.23 -6.76 12.98
N ASP A 21 -22.34 -7.50 12.95
CA ASP A 21 -22.36 -8.95 12.93
C ASP A 21 -22.71 -9.55 11.56
N ARG A 22 -22.10 -10.71 11.25
CA ARG A 22 -22.55 -11.73 10.28
C ARG A 22 -22.52 -11.38 8.79
N ALA A 23 -22.23 -10.16 8.38
CA ALA A 23 -22.06 -9.88 6.94
C ALA A 23 -20.85 -10.65 6.38
N THR A 24 -20.97 -11.25 5.19
CA THR A 24 -19.94 -12.15 4.64
C THR A 24 -19.99 -12.17 3.11
N ARG A 25 -18.80 -12.12 2.48
CA ARG A 25 -18.63 -12.28 1.03
C ARG A 25 -19.04 -13.70 0.58
N PRO A 26 -19.54 -13.88 -0.65
CA PRO A 26 -19.66 -12.90 -1.74
C PRO A 26 -20.91 -12.00 -1.63
N GLY A 27 -21.68 -12.10 -0.53
CA GLY A 27 -22.79 -11.19 -0.28
C GLY A 27 -22.35 -9.75 -0.02
N PRO A 28 -23.30 -8.80 0.03
CA PRO A 28 -22.98 -7.41 0.39
C PRO A 28 -22.37 -7.31 1.79
N ILE A 29 -21.36 -6.46 1.92
CA ILE A 29 -20.67 -6.17 3.17
C ILE A 29 -20.80 -4.69 3.56
N PRO A 30 -20.63 -4.32 4.84
CA PRO A 30 -20.49 -2.93 5.25
C PRO A 30 -19.26 -2.27 4.61
N GLN A 31 -19.43 -0.98 4.27
CA GLN A 31 -18.38 -0.07 3.86
C GLN A 31 -18.32 1.08 4.85
N ILE A 32 -17.15 1.34 5.43
CA ILE A 32 -16.91 2.41 6.40
C ILE A 32 -15.87 3.31 5.77
N LEU A 33 -16.30 4.46 5.25
CA LEU A 33 -15.51 5.26 4.31
C LEU A 33 -15.36 6.71 4.79
N TYR A 34 -14.13 7.23 4.84
CA TYR A 34 -13.90 8.68 5.05
C TYR A 34 -14.55 9.27 6.32
N ASN A 35 -14.63 8.50 7.40
CA ASN A 35 -15.13 8.96 8.69
C ASN A 35 -13.97 9.35 9.61
N MET A 36 -14.27 10.14 10.64
CA MET A 36 -13.33 10.48 11.71
C MET A 36 -13.86 9.98 13.05
N PHE A 37 -13.09 9.14 13.73
CA PHE A 37 -13.38 8.62 15.07
C PHE A 37 -12.42 9.26 16.06
N THR A 38 -12.96 10.01 17.02
CA THR A 38 -12.17 10.94 17.85
C THR A 38 -11.74 10.39 19.21
N GLY A 39 -12.03 9.12 19.49
CA GLY A 39 -11.53 8.39 20.64
C GLY A 39 -12.53 7.43 21.23
N GLY A 40 -12.06 6.61 22.15
CA GLY A 40 -12.90 5.66 22.88
C GLY A 40 -12.15 5.03 24.05
N GLY A 41 -12.91 4.37 24.92
CA GLY A 41 -12.41 3.53 26.01
C GLY A 41 -12.25 2.05 25.62
N ASP A 42 -12.69 1.70 24.42
CA ASP A 42 -12.87 0.33 23.90
C ASP A 42 -12.83 0.37 22.37
N GLU A 43 -13.61 -0.41 21.62
CA GLU A 43 -13.53 -0.40 20.16
C GLU A 43 -14.12 0.82 19.43
N ALA A 44 -13.44 1.24 18.36
CA ALA A 44 -14.11 2.01 17.32
C ALA A 44 -15.05 1.08 16.53
N LEU A 45 -14.52 -0.04 16.07
CA LEU A 45 -15.22 -1.01 15.25
C LEU A 45 -15.09 -2.42 15.86
N ASP A 46 -16.17 -2.96 16.43
CA ASP A 46 -16.24 -4.40 16.73
C ASP A 46 -16.93 -5.13 15.58
N LEU A 47 -16.19 -6.01 14.92
CA LEU A 47 -16.57 -6.61 13.64
C LEU A 47 -16.50 -8.13 13.70
N GLU A 48 -17.66 -8.78 13.85
CA GLU A 48 -17.85 -10.19 13.53
C GLU A 48 -18.42 -10.35 12.10
N ALA A 49 -17.93 -9.51 11.18
CA ALA A 49 -18.33 -9.44 9.78
C ALA A 49 -17.16 -9.16 8.83
N ASP A 50 -17.30 -9.60 7.57
CA ASP A 50 -16.46 -9.08 6.50
C ASP A 50 -16.79 -7.60 6.26
N ALA A 51 -15.77 -6.75 6.07
CA ALA A 51 -15.98 -5.33 5.78
C ALA A 51 -14.94 -4.74 4.83
N HIS A 52 -15.26 -3.56 4.30
CA HIS A 52 -14.33 -2.70 3.58
C HIS A 52 -14.24 -1.35 4.28
N ILE A 53 -13.04 -1.00 4.75
CA ILE A 53 -12.78 0.14 5.63
C ILE A 53 -11.72 0.99 4.95
N GLU A 54 -12.11 2.16 4.45
CA GLU A 54 -11.24 2.98 3.61
C GLU A 54 -11.23 4.45 3.99
N GLY A 55 -10.04 5.06 4.06
CA GLY A 55 -9.92 6.52 4.12
C GLY A 55 -10.34 7.15 5.44
N ASN A 56 -10.54 6.38 6.51
CA ASN A 56 -10.95 6.89 7.80
C ASN A 56 -9.76 7.36 8.64
N ILE A 57 -10.05 8.16 9.66
CA ILE A 57 -9.09 8.57 10.70
C ILE A 57 -9.61 8.07 12.03
N PHE A 58 -8.78 7.34 12.76
CA PHE A 58 -9.02 6.88 14.13
C PHE A 58 -7.96 7.47 15.05
N MET A 59 -8.39 8.09 16.13
CA MET A 59 -7.47 8.72 17.09
C MET A 59 -7.94 8.59 18.53
N HIS A 60 -7.01 8.55 19.49
CA HIS A 60 -7.26 8.62 20.93
C HIS A 60 -8.11 7.47 21.48
N TYR A 61 -7.83 6.25 21.02
CA TYR A 61 -8.45 5.01 21.51
C TYR A 61 -7.54 4.35 22.54
N HIS A 62 -7.88 4.53 23.81
CA HIS A 62 -7.13 4.00 24.95
C HIS A 62 -8.11 3.47 25.98
N GLU A 63 -7.74 2.38 26.64
CA GLU A 63 -8.55 1.84 27.72
C GLU A 63 -8.74 2.91 28.81
N ASP A 64 -9.99 3.30 29.05
CA ASP A 64 -10.31 4.33 30.03
C ASP A 64 -10.81 3.74 31.35
N VAL A 65 -10.86 4.57 32.40
CA VAL A 65 -11.26 4.14 33.75
C VAL A 65 -12.70 3.64 33.84
N TYR A 66 -13.51 3.82 32.80
CA TYR A 66 -14.89 3.33 32.72
C TYR A 66 -14.98 2.00 31.99
N ASN A 67 -13.92 1.59 31.28
CA ASN A 67 -13.77 0.23 30.82
C ASN A 67 -13.39 -0.62 32.04
N THR A 68 -14.20 -1.64 32.31
CA THR A 68 -13.99 -2.56 33.43
C THR A 68 -13.92 -4.00 32.97
N ASP A 69 -13.96 -4.20 31.65
CA ASP A 69 -13.70 -5.48 31.03
C ASP A 69 -12.21 -5.82 31.20
N PRO A 70 -11.85 -7.10 31.42
CA PRO A 70 -10.44 -7.50 31.48
C PRO A 70 -9.74 -7.49 30.11
N GLY A 71 -10.46 -7.22 29.03
CA GLY A 71 -9.91 -7.03 27.68
C GLY A 71 -9.04 -5.78 27.55
N GLU A 72 -8.58 -5.54 26.32
CA GLU A 72 -7.74 -4.40 25.96
C GLU A 72 -8.53 -3.47 25.03
N SER A 73 -8.34 -2.16 25.10
CA SER A 73 -8.92 -1.24 24.10
C SER A 73 -8.22 -1.40 22.75
N ASN A 74 -9.01 -1.70 21.73
CA ASN A 74 -8.53 -1.82 20.35
C ASN A 74 -9.20 -0.78 19.49
N THR A 75 -8.54 -0.26 18.45
CA THR A 75 -9.31 0.51 17.47
C THR A 75 -10.34 -0.42 16.82
N PHE A 76 -9.93 -1.61 16.38
CA PHE A 76 -10.81 -2.66 15.84
C PHE A 76 -10.69 -3.98 16.60
N SER A 77 -11.81 -4.68 16.76
CA SER A 77 -11.86 -6.11 17.08
C SER A 77 -12.39 -6.88 15.86
N LEU A 78 -11.75 -8.01 15.53
CA LEU A 78 -12.13 -8.86 14.41
C LEU A 78 -12.16 -10.34 14.82
N GLY A 79 -13.32 -10.99 14.71
CA GLY A 79 -13.49 -12.40 15.09
C GLY A 79 -14.29 -13.25 14.10
N ARG A 80 -14.52 -14.51 14.48
CA ARG A 80 -15.38 -15.49 13.79
C ARG A 80 -15.01 -15.83 12.35
N GLY A 81 -13.72 -15.92 12.06
CA GLY A 81 -13.19 -16.29 10.74
C GLY A 81 -13.58 -15.29 9.66
N LYS A 82 -13.63 -14.00 10.00
CA LYS A 82 -14.04 -12.92 9.08
C LYS A 82 -12.84 -12.19 8.50
N ASN A 83 -13.09 -11.45 7.41
CA ASN A 83 -12.05 -10.83 6.60
C ASN A 83 -12.28 -9.33 6.42
N LEU A 84 -11.34 -8.53 6.93
CA LEU A 84 -11.34 -7.08 6.73
C LEU A 84 -10.42 -6.67 5.58
N MET A 85 -10.92 -5.75 4.76
CA MET A 85 -10.11 -4.96 3.84
C MET A 85 -9.94 -3.56 4.44
N VAL A 86 -8.79 -3.28 5.03
CA VAL A 86 -8.45 -2.03 5.73
C VAL A 86 -7.43 -1.28 4.91
N VAL A 87 -7.84 -0.18 4.28
CA VAL A 87 -6.97 0.53 3.34
C VAL A 87 -7.02 2.04 3.49
N ARG A 88 -5.91 2.75 3.29
CA ARG A 88 -5.90 4.22 3.29
C ARG A 88 -6.39 4.87 4.59
N ASN A 89 -6.36 4.17 5.72
CA ASN A 89 -6.77 4.71 7.01
C ASN A 89 -5.56 5.26 7.77
N ILE A 90 -5.84 6.24 8.64
CA ILE A 90 -4.89 6.80 9.60
C ILE A 90 -5.30 6.32 10.99
N PHE A 91 -4.33 5.80 11.74
CA PHE A 91 -4.44 5.46 13.15
C PHE A 91 -3.38 6.27 13.90
N TYR A 92 -3.80 7.04 14.90
CA TYR A 92 -2.92 7.95 15.63
C TYR A 92 -3.24 7.98 17.12
N ASP A 93 -2.25 7.80 17.98
CA ASP A 93 -2.42 7.85 19.45
C ASP A 93 -3.47 6.82 19.89
N VAL A 94 -3.10 5.55 19.81
CA VAL A 94 -3.98 4.40 20.11
C VAL A 94 -3.24 3.30 20.87
N ASP A 95 -3.93 2.60 21.76
CA ASP A 95 -3.38 1.42 22.45
C ASP A 95 -3.04 0.31 21.43
N HIS A 96 -4.03 -0.04 20.62
CA HIS A 96 -3.93 -1.06 19.57
C HIS A 96 -4.69 -0.63 18.31
N VAL A 97 -4.27 -1.11 17.13
CA VAL A 97 -5.03 -0.92 15.89
C VAL A 97 -6.05 -2.05 15.73
N ILE A 98 -5.63 -3.32 15.69
CA ILE A 98 -6.55 -4.45 15.45
C ILE A 98 -6.18 -5.67 16.31
N LEU A 99 -7.15 -6.17 17.08
CA LEU A 99 -7.16 -7.55 17.57
C LEU A 99 -7.71 -8.47 16.48
N VAL A 100 -6.88 -9.38 15.97
CA VAL A 100 -7.27 -10.40 14.99
C VAL A 100 -7.39 -11.75 15.69
N LYS A 101 -8.62 -12.27 15.84
CA LYS A 101 -8.91 -13.52 16.59
C LYS A 101 -9.72 -14.51 15.76
N GLU A 102 -9.75 -15.76 16.22
CA GLU A 102 -10.64 -16.83 15.75
C GLU A 102 -10.58 -17.08 14.24
N ASP A 103 -9.40 -17.41 13.71
CA ASP A 103 -9.16 -17.69 12.28
C ASP A 103 -9.50 -16.52 11.33
N SER A 104 -9.64 -15.30 11.85
CA SER A 104 -9.91 -14.10 11.03
C SER A 104 -8.65 -13.57 10.34
N PHE A 105 -8.82 -12.82 9.25
CA PHE A 105 -7.71 -12.32 8.45
C PHE A 105 -7.89 -10.85 8.04
N VAL A 106 -6.79 -10.10 7.99
CA VAL A 106 -6.80 -8.68 7.59
C VAL A 106 -5.94 -8.48 6.34
N THR A 107 -6.50 -7.81 5.34
CA THR A 107 -5.72 -7.15 4.30
C THR A 107 -5.56 -5.68 4.67
N PHE A 108 -4.33 -5.25 4.95
CA PHE A 108 -3.98 -3.95 5.50
C PHE A 108 -3.05 -3.21 4.54
N VAL A 109 -3.61 -2.40 3.63
CA VAL A 109 -2.86 -1.83 2.50
C VAL A 109 -2.87 -0.32 2.52
N ASN A 110 -1.69 0.30 2.42
CA ASN A 110 -1.55 1.76 2.41
C ASN A 110 -2.22 2.42 3.61
N ASN A 111 -1.98 1.95 4.84
CA ASN A 111 -2.42 2.69 6.04
C ASN A 111 -1.24 3.40 6.68
N THR A 112 -1.53 4.41 7.50
CA THR A 112 -0.54 5.11 8.32
C THR A 112 -0.91 4.89 9.78
N VAL A 113 0.02 4.33 10.55
CA VAL A 113 -0.11 4.02 11.97
C VAL A 113 1.01 4.75 12.70
N VAL A 114 0.65 5.65 13.61
CA VAL A 114 1.59 6.49 14.35
C VAL A 114 1.18 6.53 15.81
N ASP A 115 2.14 6.55 16.74
CA ASP A 115 1.88 6.67 18.18
C ASP A 115 1.00 5.52 18.70
N VAL A 116 1.61 4.33 18.75
CA VAL A 116 0.95 3.11 19.26
C VAL A 116 1.62 2.66 20.55
N ASP A 117 0.84 2.62 21.63
CA ASP A 117 1.35 2.32 22.98
C ASP A 117 1.69 0.84 23.17
N LYS A 118 0.84 -0.07 22.67
CA LYS A 118 0.96 -1.51 22.93
C LYS A 118 1.29 -2.30 21.67
N ALA A 119 0.30 -2.59 20.82
CA ALA A 119 0.59 -3.28 19.57
C ALA A 119 -0.33 -2.90 18.43
N ALA A 120 0.23 -2.63 17.24
CA ALA A 120 -0.62 -2.23 16.12
C ALA A 120 -1.56 -3.39 15.72
N LEU A 121 -1.02 -4.51 15.25
CA LEU A 121 -1.82 -5.71 14.99
C LEU A 121 -1.36 -6.84 15.89
N TYR A 122 -2.30 -7.54 16.52
CA TYR A 122 -1.96 -8.70 17.31
C TYR A 122 -2.96 -9.83 17.10
N PHE A 123 -2.45 -11.05 17.12
CA PHE A 123 -3.13 -12.21 16.54
C PHE A 123 -3.71 -13.16 17.58
N ASP A 124 -3.70 -12.79 18.85
CA ASP A 124 -4.43 -13.50 19.90
C ASP A 124 -4.54 -12.64 21.16
N LEU A 125 -5.50 -12.95 22.02
CA LEU A 125 -5.48 -12.54 23.42
C LEU A 125 -5.70 -13.80 24.28
N PRO A 126 -4.62 -14.55 24.58
CA PRO A 126 -4.72 -15.89 25.14
C PRO A 126 -5.53 -15.92 26.45
N GLY A 127 -6.54 -16.78 26.48
CA GLY A 127 -7.45 -16.93 27.62
C GLY A 127 -8.66 -16.01 27.59
N GLN A 128 -8.74 -15.08 26.64
CA GLN A 128 -9.90 -14.21 26.42
C GLN A 128 -10.61 -14.45 25.06
N THR A 129 -9.89 -14.96 24.06
CA THR A 129 -10.43 -15.29 22.73
C THR A 129 -10.76 -16.79 22.58
N GLY A 130 -11.54 -17.14 21.55
CA GLY A 130 -11.74 -18.52 21.12
C GLY A 130 -10.51 -19.17 20.47
N GLY A 131 -9.46 -18.40 20.21
CA GLY A 131 -8.22 -18.83 19.55
C GLY A 131 -7.59 -17.71 18.70
N PRO A 132 -6.40 -17.95 18.17
CA PRO A 132 -5.67 -16.94 17.41
C PRO A 132 -6.35 -16.62 16.08
N GLY A 133 -6.08 -15.42 15.57
CA GLY A 133 -6.37 -15.03 14.20
C GLY A 133 -5.53 -15.81 13.19
N LEU A 134 -6.02 -15.88 11.96
CA LEU A 134 -5.31 -16.53 10.87
C LEU A 134 -4.05 -15.74 10.48
N GLY A 135 -4.13 -14.40 10.47
CA GLY A 135 -2.99 -13.54 10.18
C GLY A 135 -3.36 -12.24 9.46
N ALA A 136 -2.38 -11.67 8.75
CA ALA A 136 -2.56 -10.44 7.97
C ALA A 136 -1.65 -10.39 6.73
N TYR A 137 -2.13 -9.72 5.69
CA TYR A 137 -1.34 -9.22 4.58
C TYR A 137 -1.19 -7.72 4.74
N VAL A 138 0.05 -7.24 4.88
CA VAL A 138 0.39 -5.82 5.05
C VAL A 138 1.24 -5.37 3.86
N ASP A 139 0.83 -4.28 3.21
CA ASP A 139 1.55 -3.75 2.05
C ASP A 139 1.45 -2.23 2.00
N GLY A 140 2.51 -1.55 1.59
CA GLY A 140 2.46 -0.10 1.40
C GLY A 140 2.20 0.72 2.67
N SER A 141 2.30 0.14 3.87
CA SER A 141 1.86 0.81 5.11
C SER A 141 3.02 1.47 5.85
N ILE A 142 2.74 2.49 6.65
CA ILE A 142 3.74 3.14 7.51
C ILE A 142 3.39 2.86 8.97
N PHE A 143 4.34 2.33 9.72
CA PHE A 143 4.31 2.23 11.17
C PHE A 143 5.45 3.11 11.72
N TRP A 144 5.11 4.10 12.54
CA TRP A 144 6.07 5.07 13.06
C TRP A 144 5.77 5.42 14.51
N ASP A 145 6.80 5.83 15.25
CA ASP A 145 6.72 6.28 16.64
C ASP A 145 5.85 5.35 17.50
N HIS A 146 6.25 4.08 17.62
CA HIS A 146 5.53 3.09 18.41
C HIS A 146 6.34 2.75 19.66
N GLU A 147 5.72 2.80 20.84
CA GLU A 147 6.37 2.37 22.08
C GLU A 147 6.43 0.84 22.16
N GLY A 148 5.36 0.18 21.70
CA GLY A 148 5.22 -1.26 21.72
C GLY A 148 5.58 -1.96 20.40
N MET A 149 5.01 -3.14 20.17
CA MET A 149 5.33 -3.97 19.00
C MET A 149 4.41 -3.62 17.82
N ILE A 150 4.92 -3.55 16.59
CA ILE A 150 4.00 -3.39 15.44
C ILE A 150 3.16 -4.66 15.20
N PHE A 151 3.71 -5.83 15.52
CA PHE A 151 3.01 -7.11 15.47
C PHE A 151 3.25 -7.90 16.77
N ASP A 152 2.19 -8.38 17.41
CA ASP A 152 2.31 -9.25 18.59
C ASP A 152 1.50 -10.55 18.45
N GLN A 153 1.82 -11.54 19.29
CA GLN A 153 1.26 -12.90 19.25
C GLN A 153 1.44 -13.59 17.88
N VAL A 154 2.57 -13.30 17.21
CA VAL A 154 2.94 -13.97 15.96
C VAL A 154 3.43 -15.39 16.26
N GLY A 155 2.53 -16.35 16.11
CA GLY A 155 2.79 -17.77 16.35
C GLY A 155 3.23 -18.52 15.09
N PRO A 156 3.64 -19.82 15.21
CA PRO A 156 4.08 -20.63 14.08
C PRO A 156 3.05 -20.84 12.97
N SER A 157 1.76 -20.67 13.27
CA SER A 157 0.65 -20.79 12.32
C SER A 157 0.15 -19.45 11.79
N THR A 158 0.64 -18.33 12.32
CA THR A 158 0.21 -16.98 11.90
C THR A 158 0.67 -16.72 10.48
N GLN A 159 -0.29 -16.46 9.58
CA GLN A 159 -0.03 -16.10 8.19
C GLN A 159 0.21 -14.60 8.08
N LEU A 160 1.44 -14.19 8.33
CA LEU A 160 1.86 -12.80 8.21
C LEU A 160 2.74 -12.61 6.98
N ALA A 161 2.37 -11.69 6.12
CA ALA A 161 3.21 -11.20 5.02
C ALA A 161 3.24 -9.68 5.07
N VAL A 162 4.43 -9.09 4.98
CA VAL A 162 4.61 -7.64 5.08
C VAL A 162 5.57 -7.19 3.99
N SER A 163 5.13 -6.31 3.09
CA SER A 163 5.96 -5.80 2.00
C SER A 163 5.80 -4.30 1.81
N ASN A 164 6.76 -3.68 1.13
CA ASN A 164 6.75 -2.27 0.74
C ASN A 164 6.29 -1.31 1.85
N SER A 165 6.70 -1.55 3.10
CA SER A 165 6.22 -0.82 4.27
C SER A 165 7.37 -0.18 5.05
N ILE A 166 7.08 0.92 5.73
CA ILE A 166 7.98 1.47 6.76
C ILE A 166 7.72 0.71 8.05
N ILE A 167 8.68 -0.13 8.45
CA ILE A 167 8.65 -0.97 9.65
C ILE A 167 10.08 -1.18 10.19
N PRO A 168 10.25 -1.52 11.49
CA PRO A 168 11.55 -1.87 12.04
C PRO A 168 12.20 -3.05 11.31
N SER A 169 13.53 -3.04 11.19
CA SER A 169 14.30 -4.03 10.43
C SER A 169 14.04 -5.49 10.82
N ASP A 170 13.69 -5.73 12.09
CA ASP A 170 13.42 -7.07 12.63
C ASP A 170 12.26 -7.77 11.91
N TRP A 171 11.33 -7.01 11.33
CA TRP A 171 10.15 -7.51 10.63
C TRP A 171 10.35 -7.63 9.11
N HIS A 172 11.51 -7.24 8.58
CA HIS A 172 11.73 -7.23 7.12
C HIS A 172 11.68 -8.62 6.49
N HIS A 173 11.94 -9.67 7.27
CA HIS A 173 11.92 -11.05 6.78
C HIS A 173 10.53 -11.56 6.36
N PHE A 174 9.45 -10.84 6.69
CA PHE A 174 8.08 -11.17 6.26
C PHE A 174 7.75 -10.78 4.81
N GLY A 175 8.66 -10.12 4.10
CA GLY A 175 8.47 -9.82 2.68
C GLY A 175 9.57 -8.94 2.09
N VAL A 176 9.25 -8.19 1.05
CA VAL A 176 10.24 -7.43 0.26
C VAL A 176 9.88 -5.95 0.22
N GLY A 177 10.85 -5.09 -0.07
CA GLY A 177 10.63 -3.65 -0.20
C GLY A 177 10.34 -2.92 1.11
N ASN A 178 10.36 -3.62 2.25
CA ASN A 178 10.29 -2.96 3.56
C ASN A 178 11.54 -2.12 3.79
N ILE A 179 11.34 -0.97 4.43
CA ILE A 179 12.42 -0.04 4.76
C ILE A 179 12.27 0.40 6.23
N ASP A 180 13.40 0.62 6.89
CA ASP A 180 13.46 1.14 8.26
C ASP A 180 14.08 2.53 8.21
N THR A 181 13.23 3.55 8.12
CA THR A 181 13.64 4.94 7.96
C THR A 181 12.57 5.87 8.48
N ASN A 182 12.97 7.09 8.83
CA ASN A 182 12.02 8.16 9.14
C ASN A 182 11.12 8.42 7.91
N PRO A 183 9.78 8.40 8.06
CA PRO A 183 8.83 8.67 6.99
C PRO A 183 8.87 10.13 6.51
N LEU A 184 9.48 11.03 7.27
CA LEU A 184 9.56 12.46 7.03
C LEU A 184 8.18 13.10 6.85
N PHE A 185 7.29 12.90 7.82
CA PHE A 185 6.00 13.59 7.87
C PHE A 185 6.16 15.11 7.95
N VAL A 186 5.16 15.85 7.49
CA VAL A 186 5.06 17.31 7.69
C VAL A 186 5.04 17.59 9.20
N ASP A 187 4.15 16.89 9.91
CA ASP A 187 4.00 16.88 11.37
C ASP A 187 3.58 15.48 11.82
N ASP A 188 4.38 14.83 12.68
CA ASP A 188 4.11 13.49 13.20
C ASP A 188 3.02 13.45 14.28
N GLN A 189 2.43 14.59 14.63
CA GLN A 189 1.32 14.70 15.60
C GLN A 189 -0.03 15.06 14.97
N GLY A 190 -0.16 15.00 13.63
CA GLY A 190 -1.45 15.24 12.97
C GLY A 190 -1.41 15.62 11.49
N ASP A 191 -0.24 15.82 10.89
CA ASP A 191 -0.09 16.06 9.45
C ASP A 191 0.87 15.04 8.81
N PHE A 192 0.32 13.86 8.56
CA PHE A 192 1.05 12.70 8.03
C PHE A 192 1.36 12.78 6.54
N ARG A 193 1.28 13.97 5.91
CA ARG A 193 1.78 14.16 4.54
C ARG A 193 3.29 13.96 4.52
N LEU A 194 3.79 13.26 3.50
CA LEU A 194 5.22 13.03 3.32
C LEU A 194 5.91 14.31 2.79
N LYS A 195 7.09 14.62 3.32
CA LYS A 195 7.99 15.64 2.76
C LYS A 195 8.67 15.10 1.49
N PRO A 196 9.10 15.98 0.55
CA PRO A 196 9.66 15.58 -0.74
C PRO A 196 10.84 14.59 -0.69
N ASP A 197 11.63 14.58 0.38
CA ASP A 197 12.79 13.69 0.53
C ASP A 197 12.46 12.34 1.15
N SER A 198 11.18 12.07 1.46
CA SER A 198 10.75 10.81 2.04
C SER A 198 11.03 9.63 1.11
N LYS A 199 11.60 8.56 1.68
CA LYS A 199 11.80 7.29 0.96
C LYS A 199 10.52 6.49 0.77
N ALA A 200 9.42 6.89 1.41
CA ALA A 200 8.11 6.31 1.14
C ALA A 200 7.51 6.74 -0.20
N ILE A 201 7.98 7.84 -0.80
CA ILE A 201 7.42 8.38 -2.06
C ILE A 201 7.68 7.40 -3.20
N GLY A 202 6.62 6.96 -3.87
CA GLY A 202 6.64 6.01 -4.98
C GLY A 202 7.17 4.61 -4.65
N ALA A 203 7.37 4.30 -3.38
CA ALA A 203 7.97 3.04 -2.92
C ALA A 203 6.94 2.00 -2.43
N GLY A 204 5.66 2.34 -2.42
CA GLY A 204 4.54 1.45 -2.11
C GLY A 204 4.04 0.64 -3.33
N PRO A 205 3.01 -0.19 -3.14
CA PRO A 205 2.46 -1.03 -4.20
C PRO A 205 1.91 -0.20 -5.35
N TRP A 206 2.07 -0.72 -6.58
CA TRP A 206 1.74 -0.03 -7.84
C TRP A 206 2.40 1.34 -8.02
N GLY A 207 3.58 1.56 -7.41
CA GLY A 207 4.31 2.82 -7.50
C GLY A 207 3.63 3.99 -6.80
N LEU A 208 2.67 3.70 -5.90
CA LEU A 208 2.11 4.68 -4.98
C LEU A 208 3.10 4.98 -3.86
N ASP A 209 2.84 6.04 -3.10
CA ASP A 209 3.56 6.28 -1.85
C ASP A 209 3.18 5.21 -0.81
N MET A 210 4.06 4.94 0.15
CA MET A 210 3.64 4.23 1.36
C MET A 210 2.75 5.16 2.22
N GLY A 211 1.80 4.59 2.95
CA GLY A 211 0.90 5.31 3.86
C GLY A 211 -0.47 5.66 3.27
N ALA A 212 -1.28 6.32 4.09
CA ALA A 212 -2.72 6.50 3.90
C ALA A 212 -3.13 7.49 2.81
N LEU A 213 -2.29 8.48 2.53
CA LEU A 213 -2.68 9.66 1.75
C LEU A 213 -2.56 9.48 0.23
N VAL A 214 -2.46 8.24 -0.23
CA VAL A 214 -2.53 7.89 -1.66
C VAL A 214 -3.96 8.06 -2.21
N PRO A 215 -4.15 8.18 -3.54
CA PRO A 215 -5.47 8.27 -4.15
C PRO A 215 -6.34 7.02 -3.91
N ALA A 216 -7.66 7.22 -3.87
CA ALA A 216 -8.64 6.14 -3.91
C ALA A 216 -8.77 5.54 -5.31
N GLY A 217 -9.28 4.31 -5.42
CA GLY A 217 -9.59 3.70 -6.70
C GLY A 217 -8.41 2.99 -7.34
N ALA A 218 -8.48 2.85 -8.68
CA ALA A 218 -7.44 2.15 -9.42
C ALA A 218 -6.08 2.86 -9.36
N ALA A 219 -5.01 2.07 -9.33
CA ALA A 219 -3.63 2.49 -9.57
C ALA A 219 -3.05 1.66 -10.72
N ILE A 220 -2.14 2.25 -11.50
CA ILE A 220 -1.51 1.61 -12.66
C ILE A 220 0.00 1.70 -12.48
N SER A 221 0.70 0.61 -12.79
CA SER A 221 2.16 0.58 -12.80
C SER A 221 2.70 -0.36 -13.88
N GLY A 222 4.02 -0.34 -14.08
CA GLY A 222 4.70 -1.16 -15.09
C GLY A 222 4.80 -0.47 -16.46
N GLU A 223 4.49 0.82 -16.54
CA GLU A 223 4.71 1.60 -17.76
C GLU A 223 6.18 1.55 -18.20
N PRO A 224 6.45 1.50 -19.51
CA PRO A 224 7.79 1.73 -20.02
C PRO A 224 8.34 3.11 -19.64
N ASN A 225 9.64 3.31 -19.87
CA ASN A 225 10.23 4.65 -19.86
C ASN A 225 9.46 5.61 -20.80
N PRO A 226 9.49 6.93 -20.53
CA PRO A 226 8.73 7.91 -21.32
C PRO A 226 8.95 7.85 -22.83
N VAL A 227 10.12 7.37 -23.27
CA VAL A 227 10.40 6.97 -24.65
C VAL A 227 10.96 5.55 -24.62
N THR A 228 10.52 4.69 -25.53
CA THR A 228 10.95 3.29 -25.61
C THR A 228 10.96 2.79 -27.04
N TYR A 229 11.91 1.92 -27.39
CA TYR A 229 11.91 1.22 -28.68
C TYR A 229 11.00 -0.01 -28.70
N ARG A 230 10.50 -0.43 -27.52
CA ARG A 230 9.67 -1.62 -27.38
C ARG A 230 8.26 -1.36 -27.92
N THR A 231 7.79 -2.25 -28.79
CA THR A 231 6.44 -2.20 -29.38
C THR A 231 5.41 -3.01 -28.57
N ASN A 232 5.72 -3.32 -27.32
CA ASN A 232 4.85 -3.98 -26.36
C ASN A 232 5.00 -3.33 -24.98
N ALA A 233 3.98 -3.51 -24.14
CA ALA A 233 4.00 -3.07 -22.74
C ALA A 233 3.14 -4.00 -21.90
N ILE A 234 3.58 -4.27 -20.66
CA ILE A 234 2.82 -5.03 -19.67
C ILE A 234 2.57 -4.08 -18.50
N LEU A 235 1.31 -3.78 -18.22
CA LEU A 235 0.92 -2.92 -17.11
C LEU A 235 0.14 -3.74 -16.09
N THR A 236 0.32 -3.44 -14.81
CA THR A 236 -0.53 -3.97 -13.75
C THR A 236 -1.53 -2.91 -13.34
N VAL A 237 -2.75 -3.35 -13.01
CA VAL A 237 -3.79 -2.47 -12.47
C VAL A 237 -4.28 -3.06 -11.16
N GLY A 238 -4.24 -2.25 -10.12
CA GLY A 238 -4.73 -2.60 -8.80
C GLY A 238 -5.13 -1.34 -8.06
N GLY A 239 -4.61 -1.15 -6.86
CA GLY A 239 -4.93 -0.02 -5.98
C GLY A 239 -5.47 -0.51 -4.65
N PRO A 240 -5.39 0.31 -3.58
CA PRO A 240 -5.82 -0.11 -2.25
C PRO A 240 -7.29 -0.55 -2.26
N GLY A 241 -7.53 -1.84 -1.98
CA GLY A 241 -8.87 -2.43 -1.93
C GLY A 241 -9.51 -2.74 -3.28
N ILE A 242 -8.82 -2.57 -4.42
CA ILE A 242 -9.33 -2.90 -5.76
C ILE A 242 -9.12 -4.38 -6.08
N THR A 243 -10.18 -5.06 -6.53
CA THR A 243 -10.16 -6.50 -6.84
C THR A 243 -10.42 -6.81 -8.32
N VAL A 244 -11.11 -5.91 -9.02
CA VAL A 244 -11.45 -6.05 -10.45
C VAL A 244 -11.26 -4.69 -11.11
N TYR A 245 -10.87 -4.66 -12.38
CA TYR A 245 -10.74 -3.40 -13.13
C TYR A 245 -11.32 -3.50 -14.56
N LYS A 246 -11.49 -2.33 -15.17
CA LYS A 246 -11.62 -2.15 -16.62
C LYS A 246 -10.63 -1.08 -17.06
N TYR A 247 -10.17 -1.17 -18.30
CA TYR A 247 -9.23 -0.18 -18.84
C TYR A 247 -9.60 0.30 -20.24
N SER A 248 -9.09 1.46 -20.61
CA SER A 248 -9.14 2.00 -21.97
C SER A 248 -7.76 2.54 -22.36
N VAL A 249 -7.45 2.51 -23.66
CA VAL A 249 -6.16 2.98 -24.18
C VAL A 249 -6.40 4.27 -24.95
N ASN A 250 -5.65 5.31 -24.60
CA ASN A 250 -5.63 6.64 -25.23
C ASN A 250 -6.94 7.44 -25.18
N ASN A 251 -7.98 6.94 -24.50
CA ASN A 251 -9.21 7.68 -24.31
C ASN A 251 -9.77 7.48 -22.89
N PRO A 252 -9.82 8.52 -22.05
CA PRO A 252 -10.37 8.40 -20.70
C PRO A 252 -11.88 8.11 -20.68
N ALA A 253 -12.60 8.31 -21.78
CA ALA A 253 -14.03 8.04 -21.89
C ALA A 253 -14.36 6.66 -22.48
N GLY A 254 -13.35 5.82 -22.76
CA GLY A 254 -13.53 4.50 -23.36
C GLY A 254 -13.28 4.46 -24.88
N PRO A 255 -13.52 3.32 -25.55
CA PRO A 255 -14.22 2.14 -25.04
C PRO A 255 -13.45 1.43 -23.92
N TRP A 256 -14.19 0.98 -22.91
CA TRP A 256 -13.66 0.19 -21.81
C TRP A 256 -13.55 -1.28 -22.19
N SER A 257 -12.55 -1.97 -21.64
CA SER A 257 -12.44 -3.42 -21.71
C SER A 257 -13.59 -4.13 -20.97
N GLU A 258 -13.67 -5.44 -21.16
CA GLU A 258 -14.37 -6.32 -20.23
C GLU A 258 -13.75 -6.26 -18.81
N GLU A 259 -14.51 -6.72 -17.82
CA GLU A 259 -14.01 -6.86 -16.44
C GLU A 259 -12.83 -7.84 -16.38
N ARG A 260 -11.79 -7.47 -15.63
CA ARG A 260 -10.59 -8.28 -15.40
C ARG A 260 -10.25 -8.32 -13.92
N SER A 261 -9.78 -9.47 -13.42
CA SER A 261 -9.21 -9.53 -12.06
C SER A 261 -7.99 -8.62 -11.98
N ALA A 262 -7.79 -7.95 -10.84
CA ALA A 262 -6.58 -7.17 -10.55
C ALA A 262 -5.29 -8.02 -10.61
N ASP A 263 -5.39 -9.36 -10.49
CA ASP A 263 -4.26 -10.27 -10.62
C ASP A 263 -3.82 -10.50 -12.08
N VAL A 264 -4.60 -10.04 -13.06
CA VAL A 264 -4.32 -10.25 -14.48
C VAL A 264 -3.79 -8.94 -15.08
N PRO A 265 -2.53 -8.89 -15.53
CA PRO A 265 -1.98 -7.68 -16.14
C PRO A 265 -2.63 -7.36 -17.49
N ILE A 266 -2.47 -6.10 -17.91
CA ILE A 266 -2.76 -5.63 -19.26
C ILE A 266 -1.55 -5.93 -20.12
N GLU A 267 -1.75 -6.68 -21.20
CA GLU A 267 -0.74 -6.91 -22.23
C GLU A 267 -1.09 -6.11 -23.49
N LEU A 268 -0.28 -5.10 -23.79
CA LEU A 268 -0.38 -4.32 -25.02
C LEU A 268 0.69 -4.80 -26.00
N ASN A 269 0.26 -5.14 -27.22
CA ASN A 269 1.12 -5.64 -28.28
C ASN A 269 0.93 -4.82 -29.56
N ASN A 270 1.92 -4.86 -30.45
CA ASN A 270 1.90 -4.16 -31.74
C ASN A 270 1.71 -2.64 -31.60
N LEU A 271 2.32 -2.04 -30.58
CA LEU A 271 2.36 -0.59 -30.41
C LEU A 271 3.14 0.03 -31.58
N LEU A 272 2.61 1.11 -32.14
CA LEU A 272 3.09 1.69 -33.39
C LEU A 272 4.17 2.73 -33.12
N ASN A 273 5.21 2.70 -33.95
CA ASN A 273 6.25 3.72 -33.94
C ASN A 273 5.68 5.14 -34.15
N GLY A 274 6.19 6.11 -33.39
CA GLY A 274 5.78 7.51 -33.41
C GLY A 274 4.51 7.82 -32.61
N ASN A 275 3.87 6.81 -31.99
CA ASN A 275 2.65 7.02 -31.21
C ASN A 275 2.94 7.08 -29.71
N SER A 276 2.17 7.93 -29.03
CA SER A 276 2.09 7.97 -27.57
C SER A 276 0.93 7.13 -27.04
N TYR A 277 1.14 6.54 -25.86
CA TYR A 277 0.19 5.67 -25.19
C TYR A 277 -0.02 6.09 -23.75
N THR A 278 -1.29 6.15 -23.33
CA THR A 278 -1.73 6.31 -21.95
C THR A 278 -2.83 5.28 -21.70
N VAL A 279 -2.74 4.54 -20.61
CA VAL A 279 -3.79 3.62 -20.17
C VAL A 279 -4.62 4.30 -19.09
N TYR A 280 -5.93 4.23 -19.22
CA TYR A 280 -6.88 4.69 -18.22
C TYR A 280 -7.55 3.49 -17.58
N ALA A 281 -7.77 3.50 -16.26
CA ALA A 281 -8.43 2.40 -15.55
C ALA A 281 -9.45 2.89 -14.52
N ILE A 282 -10.49 2.09 -14.32
CA ILE A 282 -11.41 2.19 -13.18
C ILE A 282 -11.35 0.87 -12.41
N GLY A 283 -11.45 0.94 -11.09
CA GLY A 283 -11.43 -0.22 -10.20
C GLY A 283 -12.79 -0.51 -9.56
N LYS A 284 -13.07 -1.78 -9.27
CA LYS A 284 -14.13 -2.24 -8.38
C LYS A 284 -13.50 -2.63 -7.06
N ASN A 285 -13.98 -2.04 -5.96
CA ASN A 285 -13.43 -2.32 -4.64
C ASN A 285 -13.86 -3.69 -4.10
N SER A 286 -13.32 -4.07 -2.94
CA SER A 286 -13.59 -5.35 -2.27
C SER A 286 -15.04 -5.54 -1.81
N ALA A 287 -15.86 -4.48 -1.81
CA ALA A 287 -17.29 -4.51 -1.53
C ALA A 287 -18.16 -4.53 -2.81
N GLY A 288 -17.53 -4.56 -3.99
CA GLY A 288 -18.22 -4.67 -5.28
C GLY A 288 -18.63 -3.34 -5.90
N VAL A 289 -18.17 -2.20 -5.38
CA VAL A 289 -18.50 -0.85 -5.88
C VAL A 289 -17.48 -0.38 -6.90
N TRP A 290 -17.96 0.12 -8.05
CA TRP A 290 -17.13 0.67 -9.11
C TRP A 290 -16.74 2.14 -8.85
N GLN A 291 -15.47 2.47 -9.10
CA GLN A 291 -14.99 3.83 -9.32
C GLN A 291 -15.74 4.49 -10.49
N SER A 292 -15.98 5.80 -10.38
CA SER A 292 -16.60 6.60 -11.44
C SER A 292 -15.76 6.62 -12.73
N GLN A 293 -16.41 6.49 -13.88
CA GLN A 293 -15.78 6.66 -15.19
C GLN A 293 -15.44 8.12 -15.53
N GLU A 294 -15.93 9.09 -14.75
CA GLU A 294 -15.60 10.50 -14.93
C GLU A 294 -14.19 10.82 -14.41
N HIS A 295 -13.65 9.98 -13.53
CA HIS A 295 -12.35 10.18 -12.89
C HIS A 295 -11.53 8.88 -12.91
N PRO A 296 -11.20 8.32 -14.08
CA PRO A 296 -10.37 7.13 -14.16
C PRO A 296 -8.92 7.45 -13.75
N ALA A 297 -8.23 6.46 -13.20
CA ALA A 297 -6.79 6.52 -13.02
C ALA A 297 -6.11 6.55 -14.38
N ALA A 298 -5.01 7.28 -14.50
CA ALA A 298 -4.21 7.36 -15.73
C ALA A 298 -2.80 6.87 -15.44
N SER A 299 -2.27 6.04 -16.35
CA SER A 299 -0.87 5.65 -16.35
C SER A 299 0.01 6.85 -16.70
N LYS A 300 1.33 6.73 -16.48
CA LYS A 300 2.29 7.58 -17.17
C LYS A 300 2.15 7.40 -18.69
N THR A 301 2.36 8.47 -19.44
CA THR A 301 2.39 8.43 -20.90
C THR A 301 3.77 8.02 -21.38
N TRP A 302 3.85 7.12 -22.36
CA TRP A 302 5.09 6.79 -23.06
C TRP A 302 4.92 6.91 -24.58
N THR A 303 6.01 7.15 -25.29
CA THR A 303 6.07 7.17 -26.75
C THR A 303 6.91 6.02 -27.27
N VAL A 304 6.41 5.33 -28.29
CA VAL A 304 7.20 4.31 -28.99
C VAL A 304 8.03 4.99 -30.08
N ASP A 305 9.35 4.92 -29.94
CA ASP A 305 10.31 5.29 -30.97
C ASP A 305 11.25 4.10 -31.19
N ILE A 306 11.04 3.36 -32.27
CA ILE A 306 11.81 2.13 -32.57
C ILE A 306 13.29 2.40 -32.88
N THR A 307 13.67 3.67 -32.98
CA THR A 307 15.06 4.11 -33.15
C THR A 307 15.69 4.63 -31.86
N TYR A 308 14.90 4.72 -30.79
CA TYR A 308 15.38 5.14 -29.48
C TYR A 308 16.48 4.21 -28.98
N SER A 309 17.56 4.81 -28.49
CA SER A 309 18.62 4.11 -27.80
C SER A 309 19.26 5.01 -26.76
N GLU A 310 19.68 4.43 -25.64
CA GLU A 310 20.33 5.14 -24.55
C GLU A 310 21.50 4.30 -24.02
N LEU A 311 22.69 4.92 -23.91
CA LEU A 311 23.85 4.36 -23.24
C LEU A 311 24.09 5.16 -21.97
N VAL A 312 24.06 4.50 -20.81
CA VAL A 312 24.29 5.12 -19.51
C VAL A 312 25.41 4.41 -18.75
N ILE A 313 26.06 5.15 -17.86
CA ILE A 313 26.85 4.55 -16.78
C ILE A 313 25.86 4.05 -15.73
N ASN A 314 25.83 2.74 -15.51
CA ASN A 314 24.90 2.09 -14.59
C ASN A 314 25.47 2.01 -13.17
N GLU A 315 26.75 1.67 -13.04
CA GLU A 315 27.42 1.54 -11.76
C GLU A 315 28.87 2.03 -11.85
N ILE A 316 29.36 2.62 -10.77
CA ILE A 316 30.78 2.95 -10.56
C ILE A 316 31.22 2.29 -9.25
N LEU A 317 32.22 1.42 -9.35
CA LEU A 317 32.93 0.86 -8.20
C LEU A 317 34.30 1.50 -8.09
N ALA A 318 34.51 2.28 -7.03
CA ALA A 318 35.83 2.78 -6.63
C ALA A 318 36.40 1.90 -5.51
N ASN A 319 37.52 1.23 -5.76
CA ASN A 319 38.14 0.31 -4.80
C ASN A 319 39.15 1.03 -3.91
N THR A 320 39.01 0.88 -2.60
CA THR A 320 39.97 1.42 -1.62
C THR A 320 41.14 0.48 -1.36
N ILE A 321 41.11 -0.74 -1.91
CA ILE A 321 42.20 -1.72 -1.82
C ILE A 321 43.10 -1.53 -3.04
N GLU A 322 44.34 -1.08 -2.84
CA GLU A 322 45.31 -0.76 -3.92
C GLU A 322 45.51 -1.86 -4.97
N THR A 323 45.24 -3.13 -4.63
CA THR A 323 45.43 -4.26 -5.54
C THR A 323 44.20 -4.59 -6.39
N LYS A 324 43.08 -3.88 -6.24
CA LYS A 324 41.84 -4.11 -6.98
C LYS A 324 41.58 -2.93 -7.90
N SER A 325 41.18 -3.22 -9.14
CA SER A 325 40.78 -2.20 -10.10
C SER A 325 39.43 -1.58 -9.74
N ASP A 326 39.29 -0.32 -10.10
CA ASP A 326 37.98 0.33 -10.25
C ASP A 326 37.22 -0.29 -11.43
N MET A 327 35.90 -0.20 -11.40
CA MET A 327 35.04 -0.71 -12.46
C MET A 327 33.93 0.28 -12.78
N ILE A 328 33.57 0.32 -14.06
CA ILE A 328 32.39 1.04 -14.55
C ILE A 328 31.53 0.02 -15.30
N GLU A 329 30.26 -0.07 -14.92
CA GLU A 329 29.27 -0.83 -15.66
C GLU A 329 28.52 0.12 -16.60
N LEU A 330 28.43 -0.26 -17.87
CA LEU A 330 27.60 0.43 -18.85
C LEU A 330 26.31 -0.35 -19.06
N TYR A 331 25.19 0.35 -19.11
CA TYR A 331 23.91 -0.19 -19.53
C TYR A 331 23.47 0.46 -20.83
N TYR A 332 23.10 -0.36 -21.80
CA TYR A 332 22.60 0.09 -23.09
C TYR A 332 21.18 -0.43 -23.31
N ASP A 333 20.22 0.49 -23.40
CA ASP A 333 18.83 0.21 -23.75
C ASP A 333 18.60 0.61 -25.20
N GLY A 334 18.54 -0.36 -26.12
CA GLY A 334 18.35 -0.06 -27.54
C GLY A 334 17.96 -1.28 -28.39
N PRO A 335 17.50 -1.04 -29.63
CA PRO A 335 16.91 -2.06 -30.49
C PRO A 335 17.93 -3.03 -31.12
N ALA A 336 19.20 -2.63 -31.16
CA ALA A 336 20.29 -3.42 -31.74
C ALA A 336 21.61 -3.13 -31.00
N PRO A 337 22.57 -4.08 -30.99
CA PRO A 337 23.86 -3.89 -30.32
C PRO A 337 24.55 -2.59 -30.73
N LEU A 338 25.09 -1.87 -29.74
CA LEU A 338 25.89 -0.67 -29.95
C LEU A 338 27.36 -1.03 -30.12
N ASP A 339 28.00 -0.52 -31.17
CA ASP A 339 29.46 -0.59 -31.32
C ASP A 339 30.09 0.53 -30.49
N LEU A 340 30.93 0.14 -29.53
CA LEU A 340 31.66 1.06 -28.65
C LEU A 340 33.06 1.38 -29.17
N ALA A 341 33.44 0.90 -30.36
CA ALA A 341 34.76 1.15 -30.93
C ALA A 341 35.04 2.66 -31.05
N GLY A 342 36.18 3.08 -30.50
CA GLY A 342 36.59 4.48 -30.49
C GLY A 342 35.98 5.33 -29.36
N MET A 343 35.07 4.78 -28.56
CA MET A 343 34.64 5.43 -27.32
C MET A 343 35.70 5.24 -26.23
N SER A 344 35.87 6.25 -25.37
CA SER A 344 36.69 6.17 -24.18
C SER A 344 35.99 6.87 -23.01
N LEU A 345 36.57 6.79 -21.81
CA LEU A 345 36.16 7.56 -20.65
C LEU A 345 37.37 8.39 -20.21
N SER A 346 37.14 9.67 -19.93
CA SER A 346 38.20 10.61 -19.54
C SER A 346 37.78 11.37 -18.29
N ASP A 347 38.72 11.54 -17.37
CA ASP A 347 38.62 12.43 -16.21
C ASP A 347 39.18 13.82 -16.50
N ASP A 348 39.74 14.05 -17.70
CA ASP A 348 40.17 15.35 -18.19
C ASP A 348 39.00 16.08 -18.87
N PRO A 349 38.43 17.13 -18.26
CA PRO A 349 37.32 17.88 -18.84
C PRO A 349 37.70 18.63 -20.13
N THR A 350 38.98 18.70 -20.48
CA THR A 350 39.49 19.31 -21.72
C THR A 350 39.73 18.28 -22.84
N GLU A 351 39.74 16.99 -22.51
CA GLU A 351 39.70 15.88 -23.46
C GLU A 351 38.45 15.02 -23.23
N PRO A 352 37.23 15.57 -23.44
CA PRO A 352 36.03 14.77 -23.41
C PRO A 352 36.10 13.78 -24.58
N SER A 353 36.20 12.50 -24.21
CA SER A 353 36.23 11.33 -25.08
C SER A 353 35.10 11.25 -26.09
#